data_AF-A0A2M7JE23-F1
#
_entry.id   AF-A0A2M7JE23-F1
#
_cell.length_a   1.000
_cell.length_b   1.000
_cell.length_c   1.000
_cell.angle_alpha   90.00
_cell.angle_beta   90.00
_cell.angle_gamma   90.00
#
_symmetry.space_group_name_H-M   'P 1'
#
loop_
_entity.id
_entity.type
_entity.pdbx_description
1 polymer ?
#
loop_
_entity_poly.entity_id
_entity_poly.type
_entity_poly.pdbx_seq_one_letter_code
_entity_poly.pdbx_strand_id
1 'polypeptide(L)' 'MITKIDLKGFKLHSSTSITASPVTIFICPNNSGKSSLVQAIH' A
#
# COMPACT_ATOMS: atom_id res chain seq x y z
N MET A 1 -9.70 -0.59 -12.48
CA MET A 1 -9.69 -1.29 -11.17
C MET A 1 -8.26 -1.70 -10.87
N ILE A 2 -7.75 -1.41 -9.67
CA ILE A 2 -6.39 -1.75 -9.28
C ILE A 2 -6.36 -3.22 -8.86
N THR A 3 -5.40 -3.97 -9.42
CA THR A 3 -5.23 -5.41 -9.14
C THR A 3 -3.91 -5.71 -8.45
N LYS A 4 -2.88 -4.89 -8.68
CA LYS A 4 -1.56 -5.04 -8.06
C LYS A 4 -0.89 -3.68 -7.86
N ILE A 5 -0.18 -3.54 -6.75
CA ILE A 5 0.64 -2.38 -6.39
C ILE A 5 2.03 -2.89 -5.99
N ASP A 6 3.07 -2.40 -6.66
CA ASP A 6 4.47 -2.69 -6.34
C ASP A 6 5.18 -1.39 -5.94
N LEU A 7 5.58 -1.28 -4.68
CA LEU A 7 6.32 -0.14 -4.12
C LEU A 7 7.77 -0.53 -3.85
N LYS A 8 8.72 0.25 -4.39
CA LYS A 8 10.15 0.08 -4.15
C LYS A 8 10.76 1.41 -3.73
N GLY A 9 11.35 1.47 -2.54
CA GLY A 9 11.98 2.68 -1.99
C GLY A 9 11.00 3.84 -1.75
N PHE A 10 9.72 3.58 -1.51
CA PHE A 10 8.70 4.61 -1.33
C PHE A 10 8.34 4.83 0.14
N LYS A 11 8.83 5.94 0.73
CA LYS A 11 8.62 6.27 2.16
C LYS A 11 9.07 5.10 3.05
N LEU A 12 8.16 4.52 3.84
CA LEU A 12 8.43 3.37 4.70
C LEU A 12 8.43 2.01 3.95
N HIS A 13 8.05 2.00 2.67
CA HIS A 13 8.00 0.79 1.85
C HIS A 13 9.31 0.59 1.09
N SER A 14 10.25 -0.16 1.66
CA SER A 14 11.51 -0.53 1.00
C SER A 14 11.26 -1.44 -0.21
N SER A 15 10.47 -2.49 -0.04
CA SER A 15 9.96 -3.37 -1.09
C SER A 15 8.63 -3.98 -0.64
N THR A 16 7.52 -3.52 -1.21
CA THR A 16 6.16 -3.97 -0.84
C THR A 16 5.36 -4.29 -2.09
N SER A 17 4.82 -5.51 -2.16
CA SER A 17 3.92 -5.95 -3.24
C SER A 17 2.57 -6.29 -2.62
N ILE A 18 1.50 -5.73 -3.17
CA ILE A 18 0.13 -5.92 -2.69
C ILE A 18 -0.74 -6.30 -3.87
N THR A 19 -1.47 -7.39 -3.71
CA THR A 19 -2.55 -7.77 -4.63
C THR A 19 -3.86 -7.21 -4.09
N ALA A 20 -4.57 -6.45 -4.92
CA ALA A 20 -5.83 -5.81 -4.54
C ALA A 20 -7.02 -6.56 -5.16
N SER A 21 -8.05 -6.75 -4.33
CA SER A 21 -9.37 -7.28 -4.69
C SER A 21 -10.38 -6.13 -4.81
N PRO A 22 -11.59 -6.34 -5.36
CA PRO A 22 -12.61 -5.30 -5.48
C PRO A 22 -12.85 -4.49 -4.21
N VAL A 23 -12.72 -5.14 -3.05
CA VAL A 23 -12.66 -4.51 -1.74
C VAL A 23 -11.40 -5.00 -1.04
N THR A 24 -10.53 -4.07 -0.64
CA THR A 24 -9.29 -4.35 0.11
C THR A 24 -9.24 -3.44 1.33
N ILE A 25 -9.02 -4.01 2.51
CA ILE A 25 -9.01 -3.29 3.80
C ILE A 25 -7.62 -3.41 4.43
N PHE A 26 -7.02 -2.28 4.79
CA PHE A 26 -5.73 -2.23 5.48
C PHE A 26 -5.91 -1.87 6.96
N ILE A 27 -5.60 -2.81 7.86
CA ILE A 27 -5.65 -2.59 9.32
C ILE A 27 -4.24 -2.72 9.87
N CYS A 28 -3.67 -1.61 10.33
CA CYS A 28 -2.31 -1.58 10.86
C CYS A 28 -2.16 -0.53 11.97
N PRO A 29 -1.15 -0.66 12.86
CA PRO A 29 -0.81 0.36 13.86
C PRO A 29 -0.56 1.75 13.26
N ASN A 30 -0.51 2.78 14.10
CA ASN A 30 -0.10 4.11 13.65
C ASN A 30 1.36 4.14 13.18
N ASN A 31 1.64 5.00 12.20
CA ASN A 31 2.95 5.15 11.56
C ASN A 31 3.52 3.90 10.84
N SER A 32 2.65 2.95 10.44
CA SER A 32 3.05 1.70 9.76
C SER A 32 3.12 1.78 8.22
N GLY A 33 2.90 2.97 7.62
CA GLY A 33 2.90 3.15 6.17
C GLY A 33 1.54 3.00 5.48
N LYS A 34 0.46 2.70 6.21
CA LYS A 34 -0.90 2.58 5.64
C LYS A 34 -1.36 3.80 4.81
N SER A 35 -1.09 5.02 5.28
CA SER A 35 -1.41 6.24 4.52
C SER A 35 -0.47 6.45 3.33
N SER A 36 0.80 6.03 3.46
CA SER A 36 1.78 6.06 2.34
C SER A 36 1.31 5.18 1.19
N LEU A 37 0.74 4.02 1.50
CA LEU A 37 0.19 3.08 0.53
C LEU A 37 -0.97 3.71 -0.26
N VAL A 38 -1.90 4.39 0.42
CA VAL A 38 -2.99 5.14 -0.24
C VAL A 38 -2.46 6.32 -1.06
N GLN A 39 -1.44 7.02 -0.57
CA GLN A 39 -0.78 8.12 -1.31
C GLN A 39 -0.02 7.65 -2.54
N ALA A 40 0.38 6.38 -2.63
CA ALA A 40 1.01 5.83 -3.83
C ALA A 40 -0.03 5.47 -4.91
N ILE A 41 -1.31 5.40 -4.54
CA ILE A 41 -2.43 5.10 -5.44
C ILE A 41 -3.06 6.38 -5.99
N HIS A 42 -3.08 7.46 -5.19
CA HIS A 42 -3.57 8.79 -5.58
C HIS A 42 -2.52 9.54 -6.39
#